data_AF-A0A525CUT9-F1
#
_entry.id   AF-A0A525CUT9-F1
#
_cell.length_a   1.000
_cell.length_b   1.000
_cell.length_c   1.000
_cell.angle_alpha   90.00
_cell.angle_beta   90.00
_cell.angle_gamma   90.00
#
_symmetry.space_group_name_H-M   'P 1'
#
loop_
_entity.id
_entity.type
_entity.pdbx_description
1 polymer ?
#
loop_
_entity_poly.entity_id
_entity_poly.type
_entity_poly.pdbx_seq_one_letter_code
_entity_poly.pdbx_strand_id
1 'polypeptide(L)'
;MSEMIRIRPKLKPSRYRGTKMIDYSGINGESFRPLSQADTPSKSTILQVIGVLVISTAAWHIWDIPLAEFWHNAPEESIFVKIFTFLNIWGDSKYCLVPSGMIFLAFNRYFPILAKKAAFVFVSVASGGILVNIVKVIVSRARPVLWFTSETYGFYWFQIDYHFLSFPSGHSATAMGLAMALSRIHPGWCKVYLLAGALIAASRMVVGAHYFSDVMVGGLLGAVVTSWVWDRWFRESPCSC
;
A
#
# COMPACT_ATOMS: atom_id res chain seq x y z
N MET A 1 25.08 61.96 -66.52
CA MET A 1 25.40 61.46 -65.18
C MET A 1 24.19 60.64 -64.73
N SER A 2 24.38 59.34 -64.53
CA SER A 2 23.35 58.31 -64.36
C SER A 2 22.98 58.14 -62.88
N GLU A 3 21.69 58.07 -62.54
CA GLU A 3 21.21 57.59 -61.24
C GLU A 3 20.50 56.25 -61.42
N MET A 4 21.02 55.21 -60.76
CA MET A 4 20.40 53.90 -60.62
C MET A 4 20.25 53.53 -59.13
N ILE A 5 18.99 53.46 -58.72
CA ILE A 5 18.32 52.70 -57.65
C ILE A 5 19.19 51.74 -56.79
N ARG A 6 19.08 51.86 -55.45
CA ARG A 6 19.05 50.68 -54.53
C ARG A 6 18.34 50.93 -53.18
N ILE A 7 17.15 50.33 -53.06
CA ILE A 7 16.54 49.55 -51.95
C ILE A 7 16.69 50.03 -50.49
N ARG A 8 15.55 50.27 -49.81
CA ARG A 8 15.41 50.45 -48.34
C ARG A 8 15.18 49.11 -47.61
N PRO A 9 15.41 49.06 -46.29
CA PRO A 9 14.25 48.93 -45.40
C PRO A 9 14.23 49.95 -44.25
N LYS A 10 12.99 50.28 -43.85
CA LYS A 10 12.61 51.28 -42.84
C LYS A 10 12.97 50.81 -41.42
N LEU A 11 13.73 51.62 -40.68
CA LEU A 11 13.78 51.57 -39.22
C LEU A 11 12.48 52.17 -38.67
N LYS A 12 11.72 51.42 -37.85
CA LYS A 12 10.63 51.95 -37.03
C LYS A 12 11.13 52.15 -35.59
N PRO A 13 10.80 53.27 -34.93
CA PRO A 13 11.16 53.48 -33.54
C PRO A 13 10.25 52.71 -32.58
N SER A 14 10.84 52.29 -31.47
CA SER A 14 10.25 51.77 -30.24
C SER A 14 9.05 52.61 -29.75
N ARG A 15 7.94 51.92 -29.41
CA ARG A 15 6.94 52.34 -28.41
C ARG A 15 6.09 51.12 -28.02
N TYR A 16 6.40 50.51 -26.88
CA TYR A 16 5.53 49.55 -26.21
C TYR A 16 4.29 50.29 -25.72
N ARG A 17 3.11 49.99 -26.29
CA ARG A 17 1.83 50.53 -25.87
C ARG A 17 0.77 49.43 -26.01
N GLY A 18 0.18 49.01 -24.88
CA GLY A 18 -1.05 48.22 -24.83
C GLY A 18 -0.90 46.76 -24.40
N THR A 19 -0.54 46.51 -23.15
CA THR A 19 -0.94 45.25 -22.50
C THR A 19 -2.44 45.34 -22.25
N LYS A 20 -3.23 44.47 -22.90
CA LYS A 20 -4.61 44.22 -22.49
C LYS A 20 -4.58 43.84 -21.01
N MET A 21 -5.23 44.64 -20.15
CA MET A 21 -5.59 44.16 -18.82
C MET A 21 -6.53 42.98 -19.04
N ILE A 22 -6.09 41.80 -18.60
CA ILE A 22 -6.96 40.64 -18.47
C ILE A 22 -7.90 40.99 -17.31
N ASP A 23 -9.18 41.02 -17.62
CA ASP A 23 -10.26 41.22 -16.66
C ASP A 23 -10.31 40.03 -15.69
N TYR A 24 -10.06 40.29 -14.41
CA TYR A 24 -10.05 39.30 -13.34
C TYR A 24 -11.40 39.25 -12.59
N SER A 25 -12.49 39.78 -13.15
CA SER A 25 -13.81 39.78 -12.49
C SER A 25 -14.56 38.44 -12.53
N GLY A 26 -13.86 37.32 -12.78
CA GLY A 26 -14.45 35.97 -12.86
C GLY A 26 -14.04 35.01 -11.72
N ILE A 27 -13.17 35.41 -10.81
CA ILE A 27 -12.60 34.50 -9.78
C ILE A 27 -13.31 34.67 -8.44
N ASN A 28 -14.63 34.54 -8.43
CA ASN A 28 -15.40 34.34 -7.20
C ASN A 28 -15.98 32.92 -7.26
N GLY A 29 -15.33 31.96 -6.59
CA GLY A 29 -15.96 30.64 -6.44
C GLY A 29 -15.14 29.52 -5.82
N GLU A 30 -13.80 29.55 -5.87
CA GLU A 30 -13.02 28.47 -5.27
C GLU A 30 -12.62 28.84 -3.85
N SER A 31 -13.48 28.43 -2.91
CA SER A 31 -13.16 28.40 -1.49
C SER A 31 -11.85 27.65 -1.29
N PHE A 32 -10.79 28.36 -0.92
CA PHE A 32 -9.57 27.78 -0.37
C PHE A 32 -9.98 26.88 0.80
N ARG A 33 -9.96 25.55 0.62
CA ARG A 33 -10.23 24.62 1.71
C ARG A 33 -9.07 24.75 2.71
N PRO A 34 -9.32 25.21 3.95
CA PRO A 34 -8.25 25.32 4.93
C PRO A 34 -7.73 23.91 5.25
N LEU A 35 -6.42 23.80 5.44
CA LEU A 35 -5.65 22.61 5.83
C LEU A 35 -6.01 22.06 7.24
N SER A 36 -7.29 22.09 7.63
CA SER A 36 -7.78 21.72 8.97
C SER A 36 -8.66 20.48 9.00
N GLN A 37 -9.06 19.93 7.85
CA GLN A 37 -9.79 18.67 7.80
C GLN A 37 -8.80 17.57 7.42
N ALA A 38 -8.20 16.94 8.43
CA ALA A 38 -7.72 15.58 8.26
C ALA A 38 -8.92 14.77 7.75
N ASP A 39 -8.90 14.38 6.47
CA ASP A 39 -9.98 13.61 5.85
C ASP A 39 -10.31 12.42 6.76
N THR A 40 -11.45 12.51 7.44
CA THR A 40 -11.93 11.43 8.30
C THR A 40 -12.16 10.21 7.42
N PRO A 41 -11.76 9.00 7.86
CA PRO A 41 -11.93 7.80 7.06
C PRO A 41 -13.40 7.68 6.63
N SER A 42 -13.62 7.28 5.37
CA SER A 42 -14.97 7.13 4.84
C SER A 42 -15.78 6.17 5.72
N LYS A 43 -17.11 6.34 5.80
CA LYS A 43 -17.99 5.44 6.54
C LYS A 43 -17.77 3.96 6.15
N SER A 44 -17.52 3.70 4.87
CA SER A 44 -17.20 2.37 4.35
C SER A 44 -15.90 1.81 4.93
N THR A 45 -14.84 2.62 4.99
CA THR A 45 -13.54 2.23 5.59
C THR A 45 -13.70 1.91 7.08
N ILE A 46 -14.45 2.73 7.82
CA ILE A 46 -14.72 2.50 9.24
C ILE A 46 -15.46 1.17 9.43
N LEU A 47 -16.51 0.92 8.64
CA LEU A 47 -17.26 -0.34 8.69
C LEU A 47 -16.40 -1.56 8.36
N GLN A 48 -15.49 -1.44 7.39
CA GLN A 48 -14.54 -2.52 7.05
C GLN A 48 -13.58 -2.80 8.20
N VAL A 49 -13.02 -1.75 8.84
CA VAL A 49 -12.13 -1.89 9.99
C VAL A 49 -12.87 -2.55 11.15
N ILE A 50 -14.05 -2.05 11.52
CA ILE A 50 -14.87 -2.64 12.59
C ILE A 50 -15.21 -4.10 12.26
N GLY A 51 -15.66 -4.38 11.03
CA GLY A 51 -15.98 -5.73 10.59
C GLY A 51 -14.81 -6.69 10.71
N VAL A 52 -13.61 -6.30 10.26
CA VAL A 52 -12.42 -7.15 10.40
C VAL A 52 -12.03 -7.32 11.86
N LEU A 53 -12.13 -6.29 12.70
CA LEU A 53 -11.85 -6.42 14.14
C LEU A 53 -12.80 -7.42 14.79
N VAL A 54 -14.11 -7.31 14.53
CA VAL A 54 -15.12 -8.26 15.03
C VAL A 54 -14.85 -9.68 14.55
N ILE A 55 -14.59 -9.86 13.25
CA ILE A 55 -14.30 -11.19 12.69
C ILE A 55 -12.98 -11.73 13.23
N SER A 56 -11.98 -10.88 13.46
CA SER A 56 -10.67 -11.28 13.98
C SER A 56 -10.76 -11.70 15.45
N THR A 57 -11.60 -11.03 16.25
CA THR A 57 -11.93 -11.47 17.62
C THR A 57 -12.70 -12.80 17.59
N ALA A 58 -13.68 -12.96 16.70
CA ALA A 58 -14.37 -14.25 16.56
C ALA A 58 -13.41 -15.36 16.11
N ALA A 59 -12.53 -15.08 15.14
CA ALA A 59 -11.52 -15.99 14.65
C ALA A 59 -10.55 -16.43 15.74
N TRP A 60 -10.12 -15.51 16.61
CA TRP A 60 -9.28 -15.82 17.77
C TRP A 60 -9.88 -16.90 18.66
N HIS A 61 -11.20 -16.85 18.90
CA HIS A 61 -11.88 -17.78 19.80
C HIS A 61 -12.33 -19.08 19.12
N ILE A 62 -12.60 -19.05 17.82
CA ILE A 62 -13.29 -20.15 17.12
C ILE A 62 -12.38 -20.87 16.14
N TRP A 63 -11.54 -20.15 15.38
CA TRP A 63 -10.87 -20.70 14.20
C TRP A 63 -9.35 -20.78 14.29
N ASP A 64 -8.71 -19.93 15.08
CA ASP A 64 -7.25 -19.84 15.07
C ASP A 64 -6.56 -21.16 15.45
N ILE A 65 -6.94 -21.78 16.57
CA ILE A 65 -6.37 -23.08 16.98
C ILE A 65 -6.80 -24.21 16.03
N PRO A 66 -8.10 -24.43 15.72
CA PRO A 66 -8.49 -25.52 14.84
C PRO A 66 -7.89 -25.44 13.43
N LEU A 67 -7.76 -24.24 12.86
CA LEU A 67 -7.10 -24.08 11.56
C LEU A 67 -5.60 -24.31 11.66
N ALA A 68 -4.94 -23.86 12.73
CA ALA A 68 -3.52 -24.14 12.93
C ALA A 68 -3.26 -25.65 13.05
N GLU A 69 -4.08 -26.37 13.83
CA GLU A 69 -4.00 -27.83 13.96
C GLU A 69 -4.29 -28.55 12.64
N PHE A 70 -5.29 -28.10 11.90
CA PHE A 70 -5.61 -28.65 10.58
C PHE A 70 -4.42 -28.57 9.62
N TRP A 71 -3.78 -27.40 9.52
CA TRP A 71 -2.63 -27.21 8.63
C TRP A 71 -1.38 -27.91 9.14
N HIS A 72 -1.16 -27.97 10.45
CA HIS A 72 -0.04 -28.72 11.03
C HIS A 72 -0.11 -30.22 10.72
N ASN A 73 -1.33 -30.79 10.68
CA ASN A 73 -1.55 -32.19 10.34
C ASN A 73 -1.68 -32.44 8.83
N ALA A 74 -1.60 -31.41 7.99
CA ALA A 74 -1.72 -31.57 6.55
C ALA A 74 -0.47 -32.30 5.99
N PRO A 75 -0.62 -33.24 5.03
CA PRO A 75 0.52 -33.94 4.45
C PRO A 75 1.47 -32.97 3.74
N GLU A 76 2.71 -32.88 4.19
CA GLU A 76 3.73 -31.98 3.61
C GLU A 76 3.95 -32.23 2.11
N GLU A 77 3.81 -33.49 1.69
CA GLU A 77 3.98 -33.92 0.30
C GLU A 77 2.81 -33.53 -0.62
N SER A 78 1.71 -33.04 -0.05
CA SER A 78 0.54 -32.59 -0.81
C SER A 78 0.92 -31.47 -1.78
N ILE A 79 0.47 -31.62 -3.03
CA ILE A 79 0.63 -30.58 -4.05
C ILE A 79 0.10 -29.22 -3.59
N PHE A 80 -0.95 -29.23 -2.77
CA PHE A 80 -1.53 -28.02 -2.21
C PHE A 80 -0.54 -27.30 -1.29
N VAL A 81 0.06 -28.01 -0.34
CA VAL A 81 1.06 -27.45 0.58
C VAL A 81 2.26 -26.92 -0.20
N LYS A 82 2.73 -27.65 -1.21
CA LYS A 82 3.84 -27.21 -2.08
C LYS A 82 3.53 -25.91 -2.83
N ILE A 83 2.33 -25.79 -3.41
CA ILE A 83 1.89 -24.57 -4.09
C ILE A 83 1.86 -23.38 -3.12
N PHE A 84 1.27 -23.54 -1.94
CA PHE A 84 1.17 -22.44 -0.99
C PHE A 84 2.54 -22.08 -0.38
N THR A 85 3.41 -23.05 -0.15
CA THR A 85 4.81 -22.82 0.24
C THR A 85 5.57 -22.04 -0.83
N PHE A 86 5.32 -22.30 -2.12
CA PHE A 86 5.86 -21.49 -3.21
C PHE A 86 5.29 -20.06 -3.22
N LEU A 87 3.97 -19.92 -3.09
CA LEU A 87 3.30 -18.60 -3.05
C LEU A 87 3.82 -17.73 -1.89
N ASN A 88 4.14 -18.36 -0.76
CA ASN A 88 4.65 -17.70 0.42
C ASN A 88 5.92 -16.85 0.16
N ILE A 89 6.77 -17.26 -0.78
CA ILE A 89 8.00 -16.53 -1.14
C ILE A 89 7.67 -15.10 -1.58
N TRP A 90 6.59 -14.92 -2.33
CA TRP A 90 6.15 -13.62 -2.85
C TRP A 90 5.52 -12.70 -1.80
N GLY A 91 5.27 -13.21 -0.58
CA GLY A 91 4.81 -12.41 0.54
C GLY A 91 5.92 -11.62 1.24
N ASP A 92 7.19 -11.91 0.95
CA ASP A 92 8.30 -11.16 1.52
C ASP A 92 8.43 -9.78 0.86
N SER A 93 8.37 -8.74 1.69
CA SER A 93 8.47 -7.32 1.29
C SER A 93 9.65 -7.00 0.40
N LYS A 94 10.78 -7.71 0.50
CA LYS A 94 11.97 -7.45 -0.34
C LYS A 94 11.69 -7.56 -1.84
N TYR A 95 10.82 -8.50 -2.23
CA TYR A 95 10.47 -8.72 -3.64
C TYR A 95 9.61 -7.59 -4.23
N CYS A 96 9.01 -6.76 -3.37
CA CYS A 96 8.28 -5.58 -3.78
C CYS A 96 9.11 -4.30 -3.63
N LEU A 97 9.78 -4.14 -2.48
CA LEU A 97 10.51 -2.93 -2.12
C LEU A 97 11.76 -2.73 -2.98
N VAL A 98 12.55 -3.78 -3.21
CA VAL A 98 13.80 -3.64 -3.98
C VAL A 98 13.50 -3.24 -5.43
N PRO A 99 12.62 -3.93 -6.18
CA PRO A 99 12.33 -3.55 -7.56
C PRO A 99 11.67 -2.16 -7.67
N SER A 100 10.73 -1.84 -6.79
CA SER A 100 10.07 -0.52 -6.82
C SER A 100 11.02 0.63 -6.49
N GLY A 101 11.94 0.44 -5.54
CA GLY A 101 13.00 1.41 -5.25
C GLY A 101 13.98 1.57 -6.42
N MET A 102 14.41 0.47 -7.03
CA MET A 102 15.30 0.50 -8.21
C MET A 102 14.65 1.21 -9.40
N ILE A 103 13.37 0.92 -9.69
CA ILE A 103 12.62 1.58 -10.78
C ILE A 103 12.53 3.08 -10.53
N PHE A 104 12.23 3.49 -9.29
CA PHE A 104 12.21 4.91 -8.94
C PHE A 104 13.57 5.55 -9.20
N LEU A 105 14.66 5.01 -8.64
CA LEU A 105 16.00 5.59 -8.78
C LEU A 105 16.48 5.66 -10.24
N ALA A 106 16.24 4.60 -11.02
CA ALA A 106 16.70 4.52 -12.41
C ALA A 106 15.90 5.41 -13.37
N PHE A 107 14.59 5.55 -13.16
CA PHE A 107 13.70 6.15 -14.15
C PHE A 107 13.09 7.49 -13.75
N ASN A 108 13.35 8.01 -12.54
CA ASN A 108 12.80 9.28 -12.07
C ASN A 108 13.05 10.46 -13.04
N ARG A 109 14.20 10.45 -13.74
CA ARG A 109 14.56 11.54 -14.66
C ARG A 109 13.87 11.44 -16.03
N TYR A 110 13.63 10.23 -16.52
CA TYR A 110 13.22 9.95 -17.90
C TYR A 110 11.75 9.52 -18.02
N PHE A 111 11.23 8.78 -17.04
CA PHE A 111 9.85 8.30 -17.01
C PHE A 111 9.20 8.61 -15.65
N PRO A 112 8.92 9.90 -15.37
CA PRO A 112 8.48 10.35 -14.04
C PRO A 112 7.14 9.72 -13.60
N ILE A 113 6.25 9.40 -14.54
CA ILE A 113 4.98 8.73 -14.23
C ILE A 113 5.23 7.30 -13.72
N LEU A 114 6.12 6.55 -14.37
CA LEU A 114 6.49 5.20 -13.93
C LEU A 114 7.19 5.25 -12.57
N ALA A 115 8.14 6.17 -12.41
CA ALA A 115 8.86 6.37 -11.16
C ALA A 115 7.90 6.75 -10.01
N LYS A 116 6.93 7.64 -10.23
CA LYS A 116 5.92 8.02 -9.22
C LYS A 116 5.06 6.83 -8.82
N LYS A 117 4.65 5.97 -9.77
CA LYS A 117 3.91 4.72 -9.47
C LYS A 117 4.76 3.74 -8.66
N ALA A 118 6.03 3.57 -9.01
CA ALA A 118 6.96 2.72 -8.28
C ALA A 118 7.23 3.24 -6.85
N ALA A 119 7.46 4.54 -6.69
CA ALA A 119 7.59 5.18 -5.39
C ALA A 119 6.34 5.01 -4.53
N PHE A 120 5.14 5.15 -5.12
CA PHE A 120 3.90 4.91 -4.41
C PHE A 120 3.80 3.48 -3.87
N VAL A 121 4.15 2.47 -4.68
CA VAL A 121 4.21 1.06 -4.23
C VAL A 121 5.21 0.89 -3.08
N PHE A 122 6.41 1.45 -3.23
CA PHE A 122 7.46 1.39 -2.22
C PHE A 122 6.98 1.98 -0.88
N VAL A 123 6.49 3.22 -0.89
CA VAL A 123 6.03 3.93 0.30
C VAL A 123 4.86 3.20 0.96
N SER A 124 3.92 2.68 0.17
CA SER A 124 2.76 1.94 0.69
C SER A 124 3.17 0.66 1.44
N VAL A 125 4.03 -0.15 0.83
CA VAL A 125 4.49 -1.41 1.45
C VAL A 125 5.43 -1.13 2.64
N ALA A 126 6.34 -0.16 2.52
CA ALA A 126 7.26 0.20 3.59
C ALA A 126 6.53 0.75 4.82
N SER A 127 5.59 1.68 4.63
CA SER A 127 4.79 2.23 5.74
C SER A 127 3.91 1.16 6.40
N GLY A 128 3.29 0.28 5.62
CA GLY A 128 2.53 -0.85 6.15
C GLY A 128 3.41 -1.81 6.96
N GLY A 129 4.61 -2.13 6.46
CA GLY A 129 5.58 -2.98 7.16
C GLY A 129 6.09 -2.38 8.47
N ILE A 130 6.39 -1.08 8.48
CA ILE A 130 6.78 -0.35 9.70
C ILE A 130 5.65 -0.42 10.73
N LEU A 131 4.41 -0.12 10.33
CA LEU A 131 3.27 -0.14 11.24
C LEU A 131 3.01 -1.55 11.81
N VAL A 132 3.10 -2.59 10.96
CA VAL A 132 3.02 -3.98 11.43
C VAL A 132 4.08 -4.28 12.48
N ASN A 133 5.34 -3.88 12.25
CA ASN A 133 6.43 -4.15 13.19
C ASN A 133 6.21 -3.44 14.53
N ILE A 134 5.70 -2.21 14.52
CA ILE A 134 5.32 -1.49 15.75
C ILE A 134 4.24 -2.26 16.50
N VAL A 135 3.16 -2.65 15.82
CA VAL A 135 2.06 -3.40 16.46
C VAL A 135 2.54 -4.76 16.97
N LYS A 136 3.43 -5.45 16.24
CA LYS A 136 4.00 -6.73 16.67
C LYS A 136 4.69 -6.63 18.02
N VAL A 137 5.51 -5.60 18.21
CA VAL A 137 6.22 -5.38 19.49
C VAL A 137 5.26 -5.00 20.61
N ILE A 138 4.18 -4.24 20.32
CA ILE A 138 3.20 -3.87 21.34
C ILE A 138 2.40 -5.09 21.79
N VAL A 139 1.81 -5.81 20.84
CA VAL A 139 0.82 -6.87 21.10
C VAL A 139 1.47 -8.19 21.50
N SER A 140 2.61 -8.52 20.88
CA SER A 140 3.44 -9.69 21.18
C SER A 140 2.65 -11.00 21.35
N ARG A 141 2.06 -11.47 20.25
CA ARG A 141 1.33 -12.73 20.20
C ARG A 141 2.25 -13.93 19.94
N ALA A 142 2.10 -14.98 20.74
CA ALA A 142 2.73 -16.29 20.49
C ALA A 142 2.38 -16.82 19.08
N ARG A 143 3.35 -17.42 18.40
CA ARG A 143 3.19 -18.06 17.07
C ARG A 143 2.63 -19.48 17.18
N PRO A 144 2.05 -20.03 16.10
CA PRO A 144 1.55 -21.40 16.08
C PRO A 144 2.58 -22.46 16.52
N VAL A 145 3.87 -22.28 16.24
CA VAL A 145 4.92 -23.21 16.70
C VAL A 145 4.92 -23.39 18.22
N LEU A 146 4.64 -22.33 19.00
CA LEU A 146 4.63 -22.39 20.46
C LEU A 146 3.41 -23.15 21.02
N TRP A 147 2.30 -23.17 20.27
CA TRP A 147 1.15 -24.00 20.60
C TRP A 147 1.53 -25.49 20.57
N PHE A 148 2.23 -25.92 19.52
CA PHE A 148 2.61 -27.33 19.37
C PHE A 148 3.78 -27.77 20.25
N THR A 149 4.67 -26.86 20.65
CA THR A 149 5.84 -27.21 21.48
C THR A 149 5.62 -27.04 22.97
N SER A 150 4.75 -26.11 23.37
CA SER A 150 4.64 -25.66 24.76
C SER A 150 3.23 -25.24 25.17
N GLU A 151 2.22 -25.54 24.34
CA GLU A 151 0.81 -25.17 24.56
C GLU A 151 0.60 -23.67 24.86
N THR A 152 1.53 -22.85 24.37
CA THR A 152 1.59 -21.43 24.67
C THR A 152 0.81 -20.67 23.61
N TYR A 153 -0.31 -20.09 24.02
CA TYR A 153 -1.22 -19.30 23.18
C TYR A 153 -1.67 -18.05 23.91
N GLY A 154 -1.60 -16.89 23.24
CA GLY A 154 -2.01 -15.64 23.85
C GLY A 154 -1.21 -14.42 23.42
N PHE A 155 -1.54 -13.30 24.05
CA PHE A 155 -0.82 -12.03 23.97
C PHE A 155 0.00 -11.84 25.23
N TYR A 156 1.27 -11.48 25.05
CA TYR A 156 2.24 -11.38 26.15
C TYR A 156 2.73 -9.95 26.40
N TRP A 157 2.42 -9.02 25.47
CA TRP A 157 2.77 -7.60 25.49
C TRP A 157 4.28 -7.30 25.59
N PHE A 158 4.81 -6.46 24.69
CA PHE A 158 6.19 -5.94 24.76
C PHE A 158 7.32 -6.99 24.74
N GLN A 159 7.09 -8.14 24.12
CA GLN A 159 8.14 -9.12 23.77
C GLN A 159 8.72 -8.81 22.39
N ILE A 160 10.04 -9.00 22.25
CA ILE A 160 10.77 -8.83 20.98
C ILE A 160 11.26 -10.16 20.39
N ASP A 161 11.05 -11.27 21.10
CA ASP A 161 11.43 -12.59 20.61
C ASP A 161 10.58 -12.98 19.39
N TYR A 162 11.23 -13.57 18.38
CA TYR A 162 10.60 -13.93 17.11
C TYR A 162 9.35 -14.79 17.29
N HIS A 163 9.34 -15.72 18.25
CA HIS A 163 8.23 -16.63 18.53
C HIS A 163 7.02 -15.93 19.15
N PHE A 164 7.19 -14.74 19.72
CA PHE A 164 6.12 -13.90 20.25
C PHE A 164 5.71 -12.76 19.31
N LEU A 165 6.25 -12.70 18.09
CA LEU A 165 5.91 -11.66 17.11
C LEU A 165 5.00 -12.21 16.00
N SER A 166 3.91 -12.92 16.35
CA SER A 166 2.95 -13.43 15.36
C SER A 166 2.05 -12.32 14.81
N PHE A 167 1.32 -11.62 15.68
CA PHE A 167 0.28 -10.66 15.30
C PHE A 167 0.82 -9.25 15.10
N PRO A 168 0.41 -8.52 14.04
CA PRO A 168 -0.28 -9.00 12.84
C PRO A 168 0.72 -9.59 11.83
N SER A 169 0.23 -10.31 10.81
CA SER A 169 1.07 -10.91 9.77
C SER A 169 1.66 -9.86 8.80
N GLY A 170 3.00 -9.77 8.75
CA GLY A 170 3.71 -8.85 7.83
C GLY A 170 3.68 -9.27 6.36
N HIS A 171 3.70 -10.58 6.08
CA HIS A 171 3.53 -11.08 4.71
C HIS A 171 2.13 -10.77 4.18
N SER A 172 1.10 -10.91 5.03
CA SER A 172 -0.28 -10.58 4.66
C SER A 172 -0.44 -9.08 4.41
N ALA A 173 0.17 -8.23 5.25
CA ALA A 173 0.18 -6.78 5.04
C ALA A 173 0.90 -6.38 3.75
N THR A 174 2.04 -6.99 3.45
CA THR A 174 2.79 -6.78 2.20
C THR A 174 1.95 -7.17 1.00
N ALA A 175 1.39 -8.38 1.00
CA ALA A 175 0.64 -8.93 -0.12
C ALA A 175 -0.63 -8.11 -0.42
N MET A 176 -1.43 -7.79 0.60
CA MET A 176 -2.64 -7.00 0.44
C MET A 176 -2.36 -5.51 0.20
N GLY A 177 -1.28 -4.97 0.80
CA GLY A 177 -0.82 -3.61 0.54
C GLY A 177 -0.38 -3.42 -0.91
N LEU A 178 0.39 -4.37 -1.45
CA LEU A 178 0.77 -4.39 -2.87
C LEU A 178 -0.44 -4.60 -3.78
N ALA A 179 -1.31 -5.56 -3.46
CA ALA A 179 -2.53 -5.82 -4.23
C ALA A 179 -3.42 -4.56 -4.31
N MET A 180 -3.59 -3.85 -3.19
CA MET A 180 -4.32 -2.58 -3.16
C MET A 180 -3.62 -1.52 -4.00
N ALA A 181 -2.30 -1.40 -3.91
CA ALA A 181 -1.55 -0.40 -4.68
C ALA A 181 -1.71 -0.64 -6.19
N LEU A 182 -1.54 -1.88 -6.64
CA LEU A 182 -1.74 -2.26 -8.04
C LEU A 182 -3.19 -2.08 -8.49
N SER A 183 -4.16 -2.36 -7.62
CA SER A 183 -5.58 -2.13 -7.89
C SER A 183 -5.90 -0.65 -8.11
N ARG A 184 -5.24 0.25 -7.37
CA ARG A 184 -5.40 1.70 -7.58
C ARG A 184 -4.73 2.18 -8.86
N ILE A 185 -3.56 1.62 -9.20
CA ILE A 185 -2.83 1.97 -10.43
C ILE A 185 -3.55 1.42 -11.67
N HIS A 186 -4.12 0.21 -11.59
CA HIS A 186 -4.80 -0.47 -12.71
C HIS A 186 -6.17 -1.03 -12.26
N PRO A 187 -7.20 -0.17 -12.16
CA PRO A 187 -8.52 -0.56 -11.65
C PRO A 187 -9.18 -1.74 -12.38
N GLY A 188 -8.92 -1.91 -13.67
CA GLY A 188 -9.48 -3.00 -14.48
C GLY A 188 -9.07 -4.41 -14.01
N TRP A 189 -7.95 -4.53 -13.29
CA TRP A 189 -7.41 -5.80 -12.79
C TRP A 189 -7.56 -5.97 -11.26
N CYS A 190 -8.32 -5.09 -10.62
CA CYS A 190 -8.49 -5.04 -9.16
C CYS A 190 -8.79 -6.42 -8.54
N LYS A 191 -9.78 -7.14 -9.07
CA LYS A 191 -10.17 -8.47 -8.57
C LYS A 191 -9.02 -9.48 -8.62
N VAL A 192 -8.21 -9.43 -9.69
CA VAL A 192 -7.08 -10.35 -9.89
C VAL A 192 -5.98 -10.07 -8.87
N TYR A 193 -5.64 -8.79 -8.66
CA TYR A 193 -4.63 -8.43 -7.67
C TYR A 193 -5.07 -8.77 -6.24
N LEU A 194 -6.32 -8.47 -5.88
CA LEU A 194 -6.84 -8.78 -4.55
C LEU A 194 -6.89 -10.30 -4.31
N LEU A 195 -7.27 -11.09 -5.32
CA LEU A 195 -7.23 -12.55 -5.21
C LEU A 195 -5.80 -13.07 -5.04
N ALA A 196 -4.86 -12.58 -5.85
CA ALA A 196 -3.45 -12.97 -5.72
C ALA A 196 -2.88 -12.61 -4.34
N GLY A 197 -3.16 -11.39 -3.85
CA GLY A 197 -2.77 -10.95 -2.51
C GLY A 197 -3.38 -11.82 -1.40
N ALA A 198 -4.66 -12.19 -1.54
CA ALA A 198 -5.33 -13.07 -0.58
C ALA A 198 -4.75 -14.48 -0.56
N LEU A 199 -4.38 -15.05 -1.72
CA LEU A 199 -3.74 -16.37 -1.81
C LEU A 199 -2.35 -16.36 -1.16
N ILE A 200 -1.55 -15.32 -1.42
CA ILE A 200 -0.25 -15.13 -0.77
C ILE A 200 -0.43 -14.95 0.74
N ALA A 201 -1.42 -14.17 1.18
CA ALA A 201 -1.71 -13.99 2.60
C ALA A 201 -2.14 -15.31 3.27
N ALA A 202 -2.99 -16.10 2.61
CA ALA A 202 -3.48 -17.39 3.10
C ALA A 202 -2.37 -18.44 3.23
N SER A 203 -1.32 -18.34 2.40
CA SER A 203 -0.15 -19.24 2.53
C SER A 203 0.49 -19.22 3.91
N ARG A 204 0.35 -18.13 4.68
CA ARG A 204 0.90 -18.00 6.03
C ARG A 204 0.28 -18.93 7.06
N MET A 205 -0.98 -19.31 6.85
CA MET A 205 -1.64 -20.34 7.64
C MET A 205 -1.14 -21.73 7.24
N VAL A 206 -1.03 -21.98 5.93
CA VAL A 206 -0.60 -23.29 5.39
C VAL A 206 0.84 -23.62 5.83
N VAL A 207 1.74 -22.63 5.85
CA VAL A 207 3.11 -22.83 6.34
C VAL A 207 3.21 -22.81 7.88
N GLY A 208 2.09 -22.75 8.60
CA GLY A 208 2.05 -22.78 10.07
C GLY A 208 2.70 -21.56 10.75
N ALA A 209 2.89 -20.45 10.04
CA ALA A 209 3.65 -19.32 10.56
C ALA A 209 2.78 -18.29 11.32
N HIS A 210 1.48 -18.23 10.99
CA HIS A 210 0.53 -17.27 11.54
C HIS A 210 -0.87 -17.87 11.66
N TYR A 211 -1.62 -17.39 12.65
CA TYR A 211 -3.03 -17.74 12.81
C TYR A 211 -3.91 -16.99 11.80
N PHE A 212 -5.17 -17.43 11.64
CA PHE A 212 -6.10 -16.82 10.69
C PHE A 212 -6.37 -15.34 11.00
N SER A 213 -6.59 -15.00 12.28
CA SER A 213 -6.79 -13.60 12.68
C SER A 213 -5.53 -12.73 12.46
N ASP A 214 -4.31 -13.27 12.59
CA ASP A 214 -3.06 -12.55 12.26
C ASP A 214 -3.04 -12.14 10.78
N VAL A 215 -3.49 -13.05 9.92
CA VAL A 215 -3.54 -12.88 8.45
C VAL A 215 -4.59 -11.85 8.07
N MET A 216 -5.78 -11.92 8.67
CA MET A 216 -6.88 -10.97 8.42
C MET A 216 -6.49 -9.54 8.80
N VAL A 217 -6.01 -9.33 10.03
CA VAL A 217 -5.65 -8.00 10.52
C VAL A 217 -4.45 -7.45 9.76
N GLY A 218 -3.42 -8.28 9.50
CA GLY A 218 -2.26 -7.88 8.71
C GLY A 218 -2.66 -7.43 7.30
N GLY A 219 -3.49 -8.23 6.61
CA GLY A 219 -3.98 -7.90 5.28
C GLY A 219 -4.80 -6.60 5.23
N LEU A 220 -5.72 -6.42 6.18
CA LEU A 220 -6.49 -5.19 6.28
C LEU A 220 -5.59 -3.98 6.53
N LEU A 221 -4.65 -4.09 7.48
CA LEU A 221 -3.75 -3.00 7.83
C LEU A 221 -2.94 -2.53 6.61
N GLY A 222 -2.39 -3.47 5.84
CA GLY A 222 -1.70 -3.16 4.59
C GLY A 222 -2.59 -2.44 3.58
N ALA A 223 -3.80 -2.93 3.36
CA ALA A 223 -4.75 -2.33 2.41
C ALA A 223 -5.22 -0.92 2.83
N VAL A 224 -5.46 -0.70 4.13
CA VAL A 224 -5.86 0.60 4.68
C VAL A 224 -4.72 1.60 4.58
N VAL A 225 -3.51 1.22 4.98
CA VAL A 225 -2.31 2.08 4.87
C VAL A 225 -2.07 2.47 3.41
N THR A 226 -2.09 1.52 2.48
CA THR A 226 -1.95 1.83 1.05
C THR A 226 -3.02 2.79 0.55
N SER A 227 -4.28 2.62 0.97
CA SER A 227 -5.36 3.53 0.58
C SER A 227 -5.15 4.94 1.14
N TRP A 228 -4.69 5.05 2.39
CA TRP A 228 -4.36 6.32 3.00
C TRP A 228 -3.19 7.02 2.28
N VAL A 229 -2.12 6.28 1.94
CA VAL A 229 -1.00 6.80 1.14
C VAL A 229 -1.51 7.28 -0.22
N TRP A 230 -2.37 6.52 -0.90
CA TRP A 230 -2.92 6.92 -2.20
C TRP A 230 -3.65 8.26 -2.13
N ASP A 231 -4.50 8.43 -1.12
CA ASP A 231 -5.31 9.63 -0.95
C ASP A 231 -4.40 10.86 -0.76
N ARG A 232 -3.35 10.77 0.05
CA ARG A 232 -2.37 11.86 0.24
C ARG A 232 -1.45 12.09 -0.95
N TRP A 233 -1.06 11.03 -1.65
CA TRP A 233 -0.08 11.12 -2.72
C TRP A 233 -0.66 11.62 -4.04
N PHE A 234 -1.92 11.30 -4.33
CA PHE A 234 -2.55 11.58 -5.62
C PHE A 234 -3.75 12.51 -5.57
N ARG A 235 -4.47 12.65 -4.45
CA ARG A 235 -5.62 13.59 -4.39
C ARG A 235 -5.20 15.01 -4.00
N GLU A 236 -4.08 15.19 -3.32
CA GLU A 236 -3.58 16.51 -2.88
C GLU A 236 -2.64 17.18 -3.90
N SER A 237 -2.35 16.58 -5.06
CA SER A 237 -1.62 17.27 -6.14
C SER A 237 -2.61 18.19 -6.87
N PRO A 238 -2.55 19.52 -6.72
CA PRO A 238 -3.40 20.40 -7.52
C PRO A 238 -3.02 20.18 -8.98
N CYS A 239 -4.01 20.01 -9.85
CA CYS A 239 -3.80 20.18 -11.27
C CYS A 239 -3.29 21.61 -11.47
N SER A 240 -1.98 21.76 -11.66
CA SER A 240 -1.41 22.98 -12.24
C SER A 240 -1.82 22.98 -13.71
N CYS A 241 -2.99 23.57 -13.98
CA CYS A 241 -3.48 23.98 -15.29
C CYS A 241 -2.67 25.19 -15.79
#